data_AF-A0A920IAB7-F1
#
_entry.id   AF-A0A920IAB7-F1
#
_cell.length_a   1.000
_cell.length_b   1.000
_cell.length_c   1.000
_cell.angle_alpha   90.00
_cell.angle_beta   90.00
_cell.angle_gamma   90.00
#
_symmetry.space_group_name_H-M   'P 1'
#
loop_
_entity.id
_entity.type
_entity.pdbx_description
1 polymer ?
#
loop_
_entity_poly.entity_id
_entity_poly.type
_entity_poly.pdbx_seq_one_letter_code
_entity_poly.pdbx_strand_id
1 'polypeptide(L)'
;METEWPHPKYKSKAWQKFRELHAATVVDIKNKISLIVEDVGLSVPDFKEVFLTIQRGQREAARAKKEMVEANLRLVISIAKKYTNRGLQFLDLIQEGNIGLMKAVDKFEYRRGYKFSTYATWWIRQAITRSIADQARTSEFQFI
;
A
#
# COMPACT_ATOMS: atom_id res chain seq x y z
N MET A 1 -12.04 23.80 25.68
CA MET A 1 -11.38 23.65 26.99
C MET A 1 -9.91 23.41 26.75
N GLU A 2 -9.12 24.49 26.74
CA GLU A 2 -7.66 24.41 26.70
C GLU A 2 -7.19 23.72 27.97
N THR A 3 -6.81 22.45 27.84
CA THR A 3 -6.09 21.76 28.89
C THR A 3 -4.65 22.28 28.86
N GLU A 4 -4.30 23.10 29.85
CA GLU A 4 -2.94 23.60 30.04
C GLU A 4 -1.94 22.47 29.85
N TRP A 5 -1.02 22.66 28.91
CA TRP A 5 0.09 21.74 28.69
C TRP A 5 1.35 22.26 29.39
N PRO A 6 2.05 21.41 30.17
CA PRO A 6 1.64 20.07 30.60
C PRO A 6 0.56 20.13 31.71
N HIS A 7 -0.28 19.08 31.80
CA HIS A 7 -1.31 19.02 32.85
C HIS A 7 -0.65 19.09 34.24
N PRO A 8 -1.22 19.83 35.21
CA PRO A 8 -0.64 20.03 36.56
C PRO A 8 -0.34 18.76 37.38
N LYS A 9 -0.78 17.59 36.92
CA LYS A 9 -0.55 16.29 37.56
C LYS A 9 0.85 15.74 37.29
N TYR A 10 1.54 16.25 36.26
CA TYR A 10 2.88 15.81 35.86
C TYR A 10 3.96 16.67 36.50
N LYS A 11 4.33 16.37 37.75
CA LYS A 11 5.30 17.15 38.56
C LYS A 11 6.64 16.46 38.81
N SER A 12 6.88 15.25 38.28
CA SER A 12 8.13 14.53 38.55
C SER A 12 9.34 15.25 37.95
N LYS A 13 10.53 15.06 38.53
CA LYS A 13 11.79 15.62 38.00
C LYS A 13 12.03 15.25 36.52
N ALA A 14 11.63 14.05 36.11
CA ALA A 14 11.71 13.61 34.72
C ALA A 14 10.79 14.44 33.79
N TRP A 15 9.56 14.74 34.24
CA TRP A 15 8.62 15.58 33.50
C TRP A 15 9.07 17.04 33.39
N GLN A 16 9.69 17.57 34.45
CA GLN A 16 10.28 18.91 34.45
C GLN A 16 11.41 19.01 33.41
N LYS A 17 12.35 18.06 33.45
CA LYS A 17 13.44 17.98 32.46
C LYS A 17 12.94 17.82 31.03
N PHE A 18 11.92 16.99 30.79
CA PHE A 18 11.30 16.84 29.48
C PHE A 18 10.67 18.14 28.98
N ARG A 19 9.95 18.86 29.85
CA ARG A 19 9.35 20.15 29.52
C ARG A 19 10.43 21.16 29.13
N GLU A 20 11.50 21.28 29.90
CA GLU A 20 12.59 22.21 29.62
C GLU A 20 13.26 21.92 28.27
N LEU A 21 13.47 20.65 27.94
CA LEU A 21 14.15 20.24 26.70
C LEU A 21 13.26 20.29 25.45
N HIS A 22 11.96 20.03 25.57
CA HIS A 22 11.08 19.78 24.41
C HIS A 22 9.83 20.66 24.34
N ALA A 23 9.63 21.63 25.25
CA ALA A 23 8.41 22.46 25.28
C ALA A 23 8.10 23.11 23.92
N ALA A 24 9.08 23.74 23.27
CA ALA A 24 8.90 24.41 21.99
C ALA A 24 8.42 23.44 20.90
N THR A 25 9.05 22.26 20.81
CA THR A 25 8.67 21.21 19.85
C THR A 25 7.25 20.70 20.10
N VAL A 26 6.85 20.52 21.35
CA VAL A 26 5.50 20.04 21.66
C VAL A 26 4.44 21.09 21.31
N VAL A 27 4.72 22.37 21.55
CA VAL A 27 3.82 23.47 21.14
C VAL A 27 3.68 23.52 19.63
N ASP A 28 4.78 23.41 18.88
CA ASP A 28 4.75 23.36 17.41
C ASP A 28 3.91 22.18 16.89
N ILE A 29 4.09 20.99 17.46
CA ILE A 29 3.29 19.80 17.11
C ILE A 29 1.81 20.03 17.42
N LYS A 30 1.48 20.60 18.58
CA LYS A 30 0.10 20.92 18.95
C LYS A 30 -0.53 21.88 17.95
N ASN A 31 0.17 22.96 17.59
CA ASN A 31 -0.32 23.94 16.63
C ASN A 31 -0.57 23.30 15.26
N LYS A 32 0.34 22.44 14.79
CA LYS A 32 0.16 21.68 13.54
C LYS A 32 -1.07 20.77 13.57
N ILE A 33 -1.29 20.08 14.70
CA ILE A 33 -2.48 19.24 14.88
C ILE A 33 -3.74 20.11 14.85
N SER A 34 -3.76 21.24 15.54
CA SER A 34 -4.90 22.16 15.54
C SER A 34 -5.21 22.67 14.13
N LEU A 35 -4.21 23.08 13.35
CA LEU A 35 -4.40 23.55 11.97
C LEU A 35 -5.03 22.49 11.07
N ILE A 36 -4.57 21.23 11.16
CA ILE A 36 -5.15 20.12 10.39
C ILE A 36 -6.59 19.85 10.81
N VAL A 37 -6.85 19.88 12.11
CA VAL A 37 -8.17 19.56 12.67
C VAL A 37 -9.19 20.67 12.38
N GLU A 38 -8.76 21.93 12.39
CA GLU A 38 -9.56 23.09 11.95
C GLU A 38 -9.90 23.01 10.46
N ASP A 39 -8.94 22.69 9.59
CA ASP A 39 -9.17 22.53 8.15
C ASP A 39 -10.16 21.40 7.84
N VAL A 40 -10.09 20.30 8.59
CA VAL A 40 -10.99 19.15 8.46
C VAL A 40 -12.36 19.39 9.12
N GLY A 41 -12.49 20.41 9.98
CA GLY A 41 -13.74 20.76 10.66
C GLY A 41 -14.20 19.77 11.72
N LEU A 42 -13.29 18.95 12.27
CA LEU A 42 -13.59 17.94 13.30
C LEU A 42 -12.96 18.33 14.65
N SER A 43 -13.33 17.65 15.73
CA SER A 43 -12.57 17.72 16.98
C SER A 43 -11.36 16.77 16.94
N VAL A 44 -10.33 17.03 17.76
CA VAL A 44 -9.15 16.13 17.83
C VAL A 44 -9.55 14.68 18.19
N PRO A 45 -10.46 14.43 19.15
CA PRO A 45 -10.98 13.08 19.41
C PRO A 45 -11.67 12.45 18.20
N ASP A 46 -12.57 13.18 17.52
CA ASP A 46 -13.32 12.65 16.38
C ASP A 46 -12.40 12.35 15.19
N PHE A 47 -11.46 13.26 14.91
CA PHE A 47 -10.43 13.06 13.89
C PHE A 47 -9.63 11.79 14.16
N LYS A 48 -9.25 11.55 15.42
CA LYS A 48 -8.53 10.34 15.81
C LYS A 48 -9.36 9.07 15.57
N GLU A 49 -10.63 9.05 15.94
CA GLU A 49 -11.51 7.89 15.74
C GLU A 49 -11.72 7.59 14.24
N VAL A 50 -11.95 8.62 13.42
CA VAL A 50 -12.07 8.48 11.97
C VAL A 50 -10.77 7.96 11.37
N PHE A 51 -9.62 8.53 11.75
CA PHE A 51 -8.31 8.10 11.28
C PHE A 51 -8.02 6.63 11.64
N LEU A 52 -8.33 6.22 12.86
CA LEU A 52 -8.15 4.83 13.30
C LEU A 52 -9.03 3.86 12.51
N THR A 53 -10.28 4.25 12.24
CA THR A 53 -11.20 3.46 11.41
C THR A 53 -10.66 3.29 9.99
N ILE A 54 -10.19 4.38 9.36
CA ILE A 54 -9.61 4.34 8.01
C ILE A 54 -8.36 3.45 7.99
N GLN A 55 -7.44 3.62 8.94
CA GLN A 55 -6.23 2.81 9.07
C GLN A 55 -6.55 1.32 9.21
N ARG A 56 -7.54 0.97 10.04
CA ARG A 56 -7.99 -0.41 10.19
C ARG A 56 -8.54 -0.96 8.88
N GLY A 57 -9.44 -0.23 8.21
CA GLY A 57 -10.01 -0.64 6.92
C GLY A 57 -8.94 -0.83 5.85
N GLN A 58 -7.95 0.06 5.78
CA GLN A 58 -6.81 -0.08 4.86
C GLN A 58 -5.99 -1.35 5.12
N ARG A 59 -5.72 -1.66 6.40
CA ARG A 59 -4.97 -2.87 6.77
C ARG A 59 -5.74 -4.15 6.44
N GLU A 60 -7.04 -4.17 6.73
CA GLU A 60 -7.92 -5.31 6.41
C GLU A 60 -8.01 -5.51 4.89
N ALA A 61 -8.20 -4.45 4.11
CA ALA A 61 -8.21 -4.50 2.66
C ALA A 61 -6.86 -4.99 2.08
N ALA A 62 -5.74 -4.47 2.59
CA ALA A 62 -4.41 -4.89 2.14
C ALA A 62 -4.15 -6.38 2.43
N ARG A 63 -4.59 -6.86 3.60
CA ARG A 63 -4.50 -8.29 3.95
C ARG A 63 -5.32 -9.15 3.02
N ALA A 64 -6.59 -8.80 2.78
CA ALA A 64 -7.47 -9.55 1.89
C ALA A 64 -6.93 -9.60 0.46
N LYS A 65 -6.38 -8.49 -0.05
CA LYS A 65 -5.71 -8.45 -1.36
C LYS A 65 -4.51 -9.39 -1.42
N LYS A 66 -3.67 -9.39 -0.38
CA LYS A 66 -2.50 -10.28 -0.28
C LYS A 66 -2.93 -11.75 -0.30
N GLU A 67 -3.89 -12.14 0.54
CA GLU A 67 -4.42 -13.51 0.58
C GLU A 67 -5.01 -13.93 -0.78
N MET A 68 -5.71 -13.02 -1.46
CA MET A 68 -6.27 -13.27 -2.78
C MET A 68 -5.18 -13.48 -3.85
N VAL A 69 -4.09 -12.70 -3.81
CA VAL A 69 -2.94 -12.90 -4.70
C VAL A 69 -2.28 -14.26 -4.42
N GLU A 70 -1.99 -14.56 -3.15
CA GLU A 70 -1.33 -15.80 -2.73
C GLU A 70 -2.13 -17.06 -3.14
N ALA A 71 -3.45 -17.01 -2.98
CA ALA A 71 -4.35 -18.09 -3.40
C ALA A 71 -4.28 -18.37 -4.92
N ASN A 72 -3.86 -17.40 -5.74
CA ASN A 72 -3.88 -17.49 -7.19
C ASN A 72 -2.48 -17.58 -7.84
N LEU A 73 -1.40 -17.73 -7.07
CA LEU A 73 -0.03 -17.85 -7.64
C LEU A 73 0.12 -19.03 -8.61
N ARG A 74 -0.61 -20.14 -8.39
CA ARG A 74 -0.60 -21.30 -9.30
C ARG A 74 -1.11 -20.95 -10.70
N LEU A 75 -2.05 -20.01 -10.81
CA LEU A 75 -2.56 -19.53 -12.11
C LEU A 75 -1.46 -18.77 -12.87
N VAL A 76 -0.68 -17.95 -12.18
CA VAL A 76 0.44 -17.23 -12.79
C VAL A 76 1.46 -18.22 -13.36
N ILE A 77 1.86 -19.21 -12.55
CA ILE A 77 2.82 -20.24 -12.97
C ILE A 77 2.30 -21.01 -14.21
N SER A 78 1.02 -21.39 -14.23
CA SER A 78 0.45 -22.15 -15.36
C SER A 78 0.38 -21.33 -16.66
N ILE A 79 0.18 -20.02 -16.56
CA ILE A 79 0.20 -19.10 -17.72
C ILE A 79 1.65 -18.86 -18.17
N ALA A 80 2.55 -18.53 -17.25
CA ALA A 80 3.95 -18.20 -17.53
C ALA A 80 4.70 -19.34 -18.25
N LYS A 81 4.35 -20.60 -17.95
CA LYS A 81 4.91 -21.79 -18.63
C LYS A 81 4.78 -21.74 -20.17
N LYS A 82 3.77 -21.03 -20.71
CA LYS A 82 3.56 -20.91 -22.17
C LYS A 82 4.49 -19.90 -22.84
N TYR A 83 5.18 -19.08 -22.05
CA TYR A 83 6.04 -18.00 -22.51
C TYR A 83 7.53 -18.29 -22.23
N THR A 84 7.85 -19.51 -21.77
CA THR A 84 9.24 -19.97 -21.63
C THR A 84 9.96 -19.94 -22.98
N ASN A 85 11.29 -19.84 -22.94
CA ASN A 85 12.15 -19.81 -24.12
C ASN A 85 11.88 -18.64 -25.09
N ARG A 86 11.30 -17.54 -24.60
CA ARG A 86 11.07 -16.30 -25.37
C ARG A 86 12.02 -15.16 -24.98
N GLY A 87 13.23 -15.51 -24.54
CA GLY A 87 14.28 -14.53 -24.19
C GLY A 87 14.25 -13.97 -22.77
N LEU A 88 13.28 -14.38 -21.93
CA LEU A 88 13.21 -14.00 -20.51
C LEU A 88 13.22 -15.25 -19.61
N GLN A 89 13.88 -15.18 -18.45
CA GLN A 89 13.98 -16.31 -17.53
C GLN A 89 12.61 -16.67 -16.96
N PHE A 90 12.38 -17.94 -16.65
CA PHE A 90 11.09 -18.41 -16.13
C PHE A 90 10.68 -17.72 -14.81
N LEU A 91 11.63 -17.45 -13.92
CA LEU A 91 11.37 -16.72 -12.67
C LEU A 91 10.92 -15.28 -12.94
N ASP A 92 11.54 -14.60 -13.90
CA ASP A 92 11.17 -13.24 -14.29
C ASP A 92 9.77 -13.19 -14.91
N LEU A 93 9.42 -14.17 -15.77
CA LEU A 93 8.06 -14.32 -16.30
C LEU A 93 7.02 -14.48 -15.18
N ILE A 94 7.35 -15.23 -14.13
CA ILE A 94 6.47 -15.37 -12.96
C ILE A 94 6.36 -14.04 -12.19
N GLN A 95 7.46 -13.31 -11.99
CA GLN A 95 7.42 -12.02 -11.29
C GLN A 95 6.55 -11.01 -12.03
N GLU A 96 6.72 -10.89 -13.35
CA GLU A 96 5.91 -10.02 -14.19
C GLU A 96 4.44 -10.46 -14.21
N GLY A 97 4.20 -11.76 -14.27
CA GLY A 97 2.87 -12.33 -14.12
C GLY A 97 2.22 -12.03 -12.76
N ASN A 98 3.00 -12.05 -11.67
CA ASN A 98 2.52 -11.70 -10.32
C ASN A 98 2.15 -10.22 -10.24
N ILE A 99 2.92 -9.33 -10.87
CA ILE A 99 2.56 -7.91 -10.99
C ILE A 99 1.24 -7.75 -11.77
N GLY A 100 1.06 -8.51 -12.85
CA GLY A 100 -0.20 -8.57 -13.58
C GLY A 100 -1.37 -9.04 -12.70
N LEU A 101 -1.17 -10.09 -11.90
CA LEU A 101 -2.16 -10.61 -10.96
C LEU A 101 -2.53 -9.58 -9.88
N MET A 102 -1.56 -8.87 -9.31
CA MET A 102 -1.82 -7.80 -8.33
C MET A 102 -2.71 -6.71 -8.92
N LYS A 103 -2.43 -6.27 -10.16
CA LYS A 103 -3.29 -5.30 -10.88
C LYS A 103 -4.70 -5.84 -11.14
N ALA A 104 -4.83 -7.13 -11.41
CA ALA A 104 -6.13 -7.76 -11.56
C ALA A 104 -6.91 -7.73 -10.23
N VAL A 105 -6.27 -8.09 -9.12
CA VAL A 105 -6.89 -8.04 -7.78
C VAL A 105 -7.35 -6.62 -7.43
N ASP A 106 -6.53 -5.61 -7.73
CA ASP A 106 -6.87 -4.21 -7.45
C ASP A 106 -8.11 -3.70 -8.20
N LYS A 107 -8.38 -4.25 -9.39
CA LYS A 107 -9.44 -3.78 -10.31
C LYS A 107 -10.62 -4.74 -10.42
N PHE A 108 -10.60 -5.86 -9.72
CA PHE A 108 -11.63 -6.89 -9.89
C PHE A 108 -12.92 -6.50 -9.18
N GLU A 109 -14.03 -6.58 -9.92
CA GLU A 109 -15.37 -6.37 -9.39
C GLU A 109 -16.18 -7.67 -9.39
N TYR A 110 -16.29 -8.33 -8.24
CA TYR A 110 -17.03 -9.59 -8.11
C TYR A 110 -18.52 -9.46 -8.48
N ARG A 111 -19.10 -8.27 -8.30
CA ARG A 111 -20.53 -7.99 -8.59
C ARG A 111 -20.90 -8.10 -10.07
N ARG A 112 -19.92 -8.06 -10.98
CA ARG A 112 -20.17 -8.24 -12.42
C ARG A 112 -20.40 -9.70 -12.82
N GLY A 113 -20.20 -10.66 -11.91
CA GLY A 113 -20.51 -12.08 -12.15
C GLY A 113 -19.46 -12.87 -12.93
N TYR A 114 -18.34 -12.26 -13.34
CA TYR A 114 -17.24 -12.97 -13.98
C TYR A 114 -16.37 -13.72 -12.96
N LYS A 115 -15.94 -14.93 -13.32
CA LYS A 115 -14.96 -15.69 -12.52
C LYS A 115 -13.62 -14.95 -12.50
N PHE A 116 -13.03 -14.81 -11.32
CA PHE A 116 -11.76 -14.10 -11.14
C PHE A 116 -10.63 -14.66 -12.02
N SER A 117 -10.51 -15.98 -12.12
CA SER A 117 -9.47 -16.63 -12.93
C SER A 117 -9.50 -16.22 -14.41
N THR A 118 -10.71 -16.03 -14.96
CA THR A 118 -10.89 -15.56 -16.33
C THR A 118 -10.40 -14.13 -16.50
N TYR A 119 -10.79 -13.24 -15.59
CA TYR A 119 -10.36 -11.85 -15.60
C TYR A 119 -8.85 -11.70 -15.40
N ALA A 120 -8.28 -12.38 -14.41
CA ALA A 120 -6.87 -12.34 -14.08
C ALA A 120 -5.98 -12.86 -15.22
N THR A 121 -6.46 -13.83 -16.00
CA THR A 121 -5.70 -14.39 -17.12
C THR A 121 -5.29 -13.31 -18.13
N TRP A 122 -6.17 -12.36 -18.45
CA TRP A 122 -5.84 -11.26 -19.37
C TRP A 122 -4.72 -10.38 -18.81
N TRP A 123 -4.85 -9.94 -17.55
CA TRP A 123 -3.86 -9.08 -16.89
C TRP A 123 -2.49 -9.75 -16.76
N ILE A 124 -2.45 -11.04 -16.41
CA ILE A 124 -1.21 -11.82 -16.30
C ILE A 124 -0.53 -11.91 -17.67
N ARG A 125 -1.28 -12.29 -18.72
CA ARG A 125 -0.72 -12.39 -20.08
C ARG A 125 -0.22 -11.06 -20.62
N GLN A 126 -0.94 -9.97 -20.32
CA GLN A 126 -0.56 -8.64 -20.74
C GLN A 126 0.76 -8.21 -20.10
N ALA A 127 0.91 -8.41 -18.79
CA ALA A 127 2.14 -8.08 -18.08
C ALA A 127 3.35 -8.86 -18.61
N ILE A 128 3.20 -10.18 -18.77
CA ILE A 128 4.26 -11.05 -19.31
C ILE A 128 4.64 -10.66 -20.75
N THR A 129 3.65 -10.41 -21.61
CA THR A 129 3.93 -10.08 -23.02
C THR A 129 4.63 -8.73 -23.13
N ARG A 130 4.24 -7.76 -22.30
CA ARG A 130 4.89 -6.46 -22.24
C ARG A 130 6.35 -6.57 -21.76
N SER A 131 6.61 -7.32 -20.70
CA SER A 131 7.96 -7.44 -20.14
C SER A 131 8.96 -8.11 -21.09
N ILE A 132 8.51 -9.11 -21.85
CA ILE A 132 9.33 -9.74 -22.91
C ILE A 132 9.72 -8.70 -23.97
N ALA A 133 8.78 -7.86 -24.42
CA ALA A 133 9.04 -6.83 -25.40
C ALA A 133 9.97 -5.72 -24.87
N ASP A 134 9.81 -5.35 -23.61
CA ASP A 134 10.66 -4.34 -22.94
C ASP A 134 12.11 -4.84 -22.78
N GLN A 135 12.31 -6.11 -22.40
CA GLN A 135 13.64 -6.71 -22.28
C GLN A 135 14.33 -6.83 -23.65
N ALA A 136 13.62 -7.27 -24.69
CA ALA A 136 14.16 -7.41 -26.04
C ALA A 136 14.69 -6.08 -26.57
N ARG A 137 13.96 -4.99 -26.36
CA ARG A 137 14.42 -3.63 -26.69
C ARG A 137 15.65 -3.22 -25.90
N THR A 138 15.68 -3.50 -24.61
CA THR A 138 16.79 -3.10 -23.74
C THR A 138 18.10 -3.79 -24.13
N SER A 139 18.04 -5.08 -24.46
CA SER A 139 19.19 -5.80 -25.00
C SER A 139 19.63 -5.22 -26.36
N GLU A 140 18.69 -4.90 -27.25
CA GLU A 140 19.01 -4.27 -28.55
C GLU A 140 19.76 -2.94 -28.37
N PHE A 141 19.31 -2.06 -27.48
CA PHE A 141 19.99 -0.77 -27.21
C PHE A 141 21.37 -0.89 -26.54
N GLN A 142 21.67 -2.00 -25.86
CA GLN A 142 22.97 -2.19 -25.19
C GLN A 142 24.08 -2.67 -26.14
N PHE A 143 23.74 -3.10 -27.36
CA PHE A 143 24.69 -3.58 -28.36
C PHE A 143 24.93 -2.60 -29.52
N ILE A 144 24.45 -1.37 -29.39
CA ILE A 144 24.66 -0.25 -30.34
C ILE A 144 25.54 0.79 -29.66
#